data_AF-A0A958FLF3-F1
#
_entry.id   AF-A0A958FLF3-F1
#
_cell.length_a   1.000
_cell.length_b   1.000
_cell.length_c   1.000
_cell.angle_alpha   90.00
_cell.angle_beta   90.00
_cell.angle_gamma   90.00
#
_symmetry.space_group_name_H-M   'P 1'
#
loop_
_entity.id
_entity.type
_entity.pdbx_description
1 polymer ?
#
loop_
_entity_poly.entity_id
_entity_poly.type
_entity_poly.pdbx_seq_one_letter_code
_entity_poly.pdbx_strand_id
1 'polypeptide(L)'
;AMRILITGYTDVDTIIQAVNEGQIFHYISKPWEPEDLRITVRRAGEQYRLIKENKRLLRELAEANQRLQKENVILHQEMERQYTFDNIIGNSKAM
;
A
#
# COMPACT_ATOMS: atom_id res chain seq x y z
N ALA A 1 -15.28 0.90 -0.74
CA ALA A 1 -16.20 2.06 -0.78
C ALA A 1 -16.13 2.76 0.56
N MET A 2 -16.29 4.09 0.60
CA MET A 2 -16.41 4.84 1.87
C MET A 2 -17.89 4.98 2.21
N ARG A 3 -18.26 4.72 3.46
CA ARG A 3 -19.65 4.78 3.93
C ARG A 3 -19.80 5.92 4.93
N ILE A 4 -20.81 6.76 4.75
CA ILE A 4 -21.18 7.81 5.70
C ILE A 4 -22.58 7.52 6.19
N LEU A 5 -22.77 7.49 7.51
CA LEU A 5 -24.07 7.28 8.14
C LEU A 5 -24.70 8.62 8.50
N ILE A 6 -25.98 8.82 8.19
CA ILE A 6 -26.72 10.02 8.61
C ILE A 6 -27.81 9.57 9.59
N THR A 7 -27.82 10.10 10.81
CA THR A 7 -28.75 9.69 11.86
C THR A 7 -29.35 10.89 12.62
N GLY A 8 -30.63 10.80 12.99
CA GLY A 8 -31.28 11.75 13.90
C GLY A 8 -31.34 11.27 15.35
N TYR A 9 -30.86 10.05 15.61
CA TYR A 9 -30.78 9.47 16.95
C TYR A 9 -29.40 9.77 17.55
N THR A 10 -29.39 10.25 18.79
CA THR A 10 -28.20 10.61 19.57
C THR A 10 -27.58 9.45 20.34
N ASP A 11 -28.09 8.22 20.17
CA ASP A 11 -27.53 7.07 20.87
C ASP A 11 -26.14 6.71 20.29
N VAL A 12 -25.12 7.30 20.92
CA VAL A 12 -23.71 7.24 20.53
C VAL A 12 -23.20 5.80 20.55
N ASP A 13 -23.71 4.95 21.43
CA ASP A 13 -23.24 3.57 21.58
C ASP A 13 -23.57 2.72 20.34
N THR A 14 -24.79 2.88 19.82
CA THR A 14 -25.20 2.24 18.55
C THR A 14 -24.37 2.73 17.36
N ILE A 15 -23.98 4.00 17.36
CA ILE A 15 -23.16 4.60 16.30
C ILE A 15 -21.71 4.10 16.37
N ILE A 16 -21.12 4.03 17.56
CA ILE A 16 -19.78 3.50 17.78
C ILE A 16 -19.70 2.04 17.32
N GLN A 17 -20.72 1.24 17.65
CA GLN A 17 -20.77 -0.15 17.20
C GLN A 17 -20.84 -0.24 15.66
N ALA A 18 -21.66 0.59 15.02
CA ALA A 18 -21.74 0.64 13.56
C ALA A 18 -20.43 1.10 12.88
N VAL A 19 -19.68 2.00 13.51
CA VAL A 19 -18.34 2.42 13.02
C VAL A 19 -17.35 1.26 13.09
N ASN A 20 -17.32 0.56 14.22
CA ASN A 20 -16.38 -0.53 14.46
C ASN A 20 -16.70 -1.79 13.63
N GLU A 21 -17.97 -2.15 13.48
CA GLU A 21 -18.39 -3.37 12.77
C GLU A 21 -18.65 -3.13 11.27
N GLY A 22 -19.07 -1.92 10.87
CA GLY A 22 -19.60 -1.62 9.53
C GLY A 22 -18.61 -0.98 8.55
N GLN A 23 -17.35 -0.72 8.97
CA GLN A 23 -16.37 0.06 8.21
C GLN A 23 -16.92 1.43 7.77
N ILE A 24 -17.61 2.12 8.69
CA ILE A 24 -18.17 3.44 8.43
C ILE A 24 -17.05 4.47 8.62
N PHE A 25 -16.90 5.36 7.64
CA PHE A 25 -15.88 6.39 7.67
C PHE A 25 -16.25 7.53 8.63
N HIS A 26 -17.52 7.93 8.62
CA HIS A 26 -18.01 9.00 9.47
C HIS A 26 -19.53 8.89 9.67
N TYR A 27 -20.03 9.44 10.77
CA TYR A 27 -21.47 9.64 10.97
C TYR A 27 -21.78 11.13 11.05
N ILE A 28 -22.98 11.52 10.65
CA ILE A 28 -23.47 12.91 10.69
C ILE A 28 -24.83 12.91 11.40
N SER A 29 -24.93 13.71 12.47
CA SER A 29 -26.17 13.89 13.22
C SER A 29 -27.10 14.93 12.57
N LYS A 30 -28.42 14.70 12.61
CA LYS A 30 -29.41 15.71 12.23
C LYS A 30 -29.76 16.63 13.42
N PRO A 31 -30.08 17.92 13.19
CA PRO A 31 -29.93 18.64 11.92
C PRO A 31 -28.47 18.95 11.62
N TRP A 32 -28.03 18.75 10.37
CA TRP A 32 -26.65 19.04 9.95
C TRP A 32 -26.58 20.41 9.29
N GLU A 33 -25.45 21.08 9.47
CA GLU A 33 -25.10 22.22 8.62
C GLU A 33 -24.64 21.71 7.23
N PRO A 34 -25.13 22.28 6.12
CA PRO A 34 -24.73 21.85 4.78
C PRO A 34 -23.21 21.87 4.54
N GLU A 35 -22.50 22.79 5.20
CA GLU A 35 -21.05 22.89 5.12
C GLU A 35 -20.34 21.66 5.69
N ASP A 36 -20.80 21.17 6.84
CA ASP A 36 -20.19 20.03 7.53
C ASP A 36 -20.34 18.75 6.71
N LEU A 37 -21.49 18.57 6.07
CA LEU A 37 -21.71 17.48 5.12
C LEU A 37 -20.75 17.57 3.94
N ARG A 38 -20.59 18.75 3.35
CA ARG A 38 -19.69 18.99 2.22
C ARG A 38 -18.23 18.69 2.59
N ILE A 39 -17.79 19.15 3.75
CA ILE A 39 -16.43 18.89 4.27
C ILE A 39 -16.24 17.38 4.48
N THR A 40 -17.20 16.70 5.08
CA THR A 40 -17.13 15.26 5.37
C THR A 40 -17.02 14.44 4.10
N VAL A 41 -17.88 14.70 3.10
CA VAL A 41 -17.85 14.00 1.82
C VAL A 41 -16.53 14.23 1.08
N ARG A 42 -16.03 15.47 1.06
CA ARG A 42 -14.72 15.79 0.46
C ARG A 42 -13.58 15.01 1.13
N ARG A 43 -13.55 14.98 2.46
CA ARG A 43 -12.56 14.21 3.23
C ARG A 43 -12.66 12.71 2.93
N ALA A 44 -13.87 12.16 2.86
CA ALA A 44 -14.08 10.76 2.51
C ALA A 44 -13.52 10.42 1.13
N GLY A 45 -13.76 11.29 0.13
CA GLY A 45 -13.23 11.14 -1.22
C GLY A 45 -11.70 11.23 -1.28
N GLU A 46 -11.09 12.14 -0.53
CA GLU A 46 -9.64 12.25 -0.41
C GLU A 46 -9.01 11.02 0.22
N GLN A 47 -9.55 10.55 1.35
CA GLN A 47 -9.10 9.34 2.02
C GLN A 47 -9.21 8.11 1.12
N TYR A 48 -10.31 7.98 0.39
CA TYR A 48 -10.46 6.90 -0.59
C TYR A 48 -9.37 6.93 -1.66
N ARG A 49 -9.07 8.11 -2.21
CA ARG A 49 -8.01 8.28 -3.22
C ARG A 49 -6.64 7.91 -2.66
N LEU A 50 -6.31 8.38 -1.46
CA LEU A 50 -5.04 8.08 -0.80
C LEU A 50 -4.88 6.57 -0.55
N ILE A 51 -5.91 5.89 -0.04
CA ILE A 51 -5.88 4.44 0.20
C ILE A 51 -5.70 3.68 -1.12
N LYS A 52 -6.40 4.09 -2.18
CA LYS A 52 -6.28 3.47 -3.50
C LYS A 52 -4.89 3.65 -4.08
N GLU A 53 -4.32 4.84 -3.93
CA GLU A 53 -3.00 5.18 -4.46
C GLU A 53 -1.89 4.49 -3.69
N ASN A 54 -1.96 4.46 -2.35
CA ASN A 54 -1.02 3.71 -1.53
C ASN A 54 -1.00 2.22 -1.92
N LYS A 55 -2.17 1.59 -2.11
CA LYS A 55 -2.26 0.21 -2.61
C LYS A 55 -1.66 0.03 -4.00
N ARG A 56 -1.76 1.03 -4.88
CA ARG A 56 -1.12 0.99 -6.21
C ARG A 56 0.40 1.03 -6.06
N LEU A 57 0.92 2.01 -5.33
CA LEU A 57 2.34 2.21 -5.11
C LEU A 57 3.01 1.01 -4.41
N LEU A 58 2.36 0.41 -3.42
CA LEU A 58 2.86 -0.80 -2.76
C LEU A 58 2.99 -1.98 -3.72
N ARG A 59 2.06 -2.14 -4.67
CA ARG A 59 2.16 -3.20 -5.69
C ARG A 59 3.32 -2.94 -6.64
N GLU A 60 3.44 -1.71 -7.14
CA GLU A 60 4.54 -1.33 -8.03
C GLU A 60 5.91 -1.47 -7.36
N LEU A 61 6.02 -1.09 -6.09
CA LEU A 61 7.22 -1.27 -5.29
C LEU A 61 7.55 -2.75 -5.10
N ALA A 62 6.56 -3.59 -4.81
CA ALA A 62 6.76 -5.04 -4.66
C ALA A 62 7.25 -5.67 -5.98
N GLU A 63 6.66 -5.30 -7.11
CA GLU A 63 7.07 -5.78 -8.44
C GLU A 63 8.49 -5.33 -8.80
N ALA A 64 8.82 -4.06 -8.54
CA ALA A 64 10.16 -3.53 -8.76
C ALA A 64 11.21 -4.24 -7.88
N ASN A 65 10.92 -4.42 -6.59
CA ASN A 65 11.80 -5.13 -5.68
C ASN A 65 12.01 -6.59 -6.11
N GLN A 66 10.96 -7.29 -6.53
CA GLN A 66 11.10 -8.66 -7.05
C GLN A 66 11.96 -8.73 -8.31
N ARG A 67 11.83 -7.76 -9.21
CA ARG A 67 12.65 -7.68 -10.42
C ARG A 67 14.12 -7.47 -10.07
N LEU A 68 14.41 -6.48 -9.23
CA LEU A 68 15.76 -6.17 -8.78
C LEU A 68 16.39 -7.34 -8.03
N GLN A 69 15.62 -8.06 -7.21
CA GLN A 69 16.12 -9.26 -6.51
C GLN A 69 16.50 -10.36 -7.50
N LYS A 70 15.70 -10.60 -8.54
CA LYS A 70 16.02 -11.58 -9.60
C LYS A 70 17.29 -11.18 -10.36
N GLU A 71 17.41 -9.92 -10.74
CA GLU A 71 18.60 -9.39 -11.42
C GLU A 71 19.85 -9.52 -10.55
N ASN A 72 19.78 -9.17 -9.27
CA ASN A 72 20.89 -9.35 -8.33
C ASN A 72 21.35 -10.80 -8.24
N VAL A 73 20.41 -11.75 -8.15
CA VAL A 73 20.76 -13.18 -8.11
C VAL A 73 21.47 -13.63 -9.38
N ILE A 74 20.98 -13.21 -10.55
CA ILE A 74 21.60 -13.56 -11.84
C ILE A 74 23.02 -12.97 -11.94
N LEU A 75 23.17 -11.69 -11.61
CA LEU A 75 24.48 -11.02 -11.64
C LEU A 75 25.48 -11.67 -10.67
N HIS A 76 25.04 -12.05 -9.47
CA HIS A 76 25.88 -12.79 -8.53
C HIS A 76 26.29 -14.16 -9.07
N GLN A 77 25.38 -14.89 -9.72
CA GLN A 77 25.71 -16.16 -10.38
C GLN A 77 26.70 -15.99 -11.54
N GLU A 78 26.56 -14.93 -12.33
CA GLU A 78 27.48 -14.61 -13.43
C GLU A 78 28.87 -14.24 -12.92
N MET A 79 28.94 -13.42 -11.86
CA MET A 79 30.19 -13.10 -11.16
C MET A 79 30.86 -14.38 -10.64
N GLU A 80 30.13 -15.23 -9.93
CA GLU A 80 30.68 -16.50 -9.42
C GLU A 80 31.19 -17.41 -10.56
N ARG A 81 30.51 -17.45 -11.70
CA ARG A 81 30.96 -18.17 -12.91
C ARG A 81 32.18 -17.56 -13.58
N GLN A 82 32.37 -16.24 -13.53
CA GLN A 82 33.57 -15.59 -14.06
C GLN A 82 34.78 -15.77 -13.14
N TYR A 83 34.56 -15.87 -11.83
CA TYR A 83 35.60 -16.05 -10.82
C TYR A 83 35.77 -17.50 -10.35
N THR A 84 35.08 -18.48 -10.93
CA THR A 84 35.35 -19.90 -10.66
C THR A 84 36.84 -20.19 -10.90
N PHE A 85 37.45 -20.83 -9.89
CA PHE A 85 38.90 -21.04 -9.74
C PHE A 85 39.61 -21.56 -11.01
N ASP A 86 38.90 -22.32 -11.86
CA ASP A 86 39.42 -22.87 -13.11
C ASP A 86 39.84 -21.79 -14.14
N ASN A 87 39.22 -20.61 -14.12
CA ASN A 87 39.57 -19.50 -15.03
C ASN A 87 40.62 -18.54 -14.47
N ILE A 88 40.88 -18.56 -13.16
CA ILE A 88 41.92 -17.73 -12.53
C ILE A 88 43.30 -18.37 -12.71
N ILE A 89 43.36 -19.71 -12.80
CA ILE A 89 44.59 -20.45 -13.09
C ILE A 89 44.68 -20.73 -14.60
N GLY A 90 44.78 -19.66 -15.39
CA GLY A 90 45.07 -19.73 -16.82
C GLY A 90 46.57 -19.79 -17.11
N ASN A 91 47.07 -20.99 -17.42
CA ASN A 91 48.14 -21.28 -18.40
C ASN A 91 49.49 -20.52 -18.31
N SER A 92 50.03 -20.22 -17.13
CA SER A 92 51.48 -19.96 -17.07
C SER A 92 52.22 -21.28 -17.17
N LYS A 93 52.77 -21.56 -18.36
CA LYS A 93 53.69 -22.67 -18.60
C LYS A 93 54.86 -22.51 -17.62
N ALA A 94 54.96 -23.40 -16.63
CA ALA A 94 56.19 -23.53 -15.85
C ALA A 94 57.28 -24.10 -16.79
N MET A 95 58.35 -23.32 -16.98
CA MET A 95 59.62 -23.64 -17.66
C MET A 95 59.57 -24.46 -18.97
#